data_AF-A0A2M8KMD7-F1
#
_entry.id   AF-A0A2M8KMD7-F1
#
_cell.length_a   1.000
_cell.length_b   1.000
_cell.length_c   1.000
_cell.angle_alpha   90.00
_cell.angle_beta   90.00
_cell.angle_gamma   90.00
#
_symmetry.space_group_name_H-M   'P 1'
#
loop_
_entity.id
_entity.type
_entity.pdbx_description
1 polymer ?
#
loop_
_entity_poly.entity_id
_entity_poly.type
_entity_poly.pdbx_seq_one_letter_code
_entity_poly.pdbx_strand_id
1 'polypeptide(L)'
;MNKKGFTLMELMIVIVILGVLVALIAGNFFSSLKKGRDARRKTDLEQIQRAVEMYYEDKRSYPTFSFPFGGKLCETVSCLATEKIYMQVVSNDPISTNNYLYQSSDGSYYRLFSCIENSLDQGAGVSQTGYSGNPDCGNCGLCKYTISSPNITPLPAN
;
A
#
# COMPACT_ATOMS: atom_id res chain seq x y z
N MET A 1 2.24 -41.18 48.04
CA MET A 1 1.72 -40.51 46.82
C MET A 1 2.74 -40.71 45.70
N ASN A 2 2.51 -41.65 44.78
CA ASN A 2 3.38 -41.84 43.62
C ASN A 2 3.10 -40.74 42.60
N LYS A 3 4.04 -39.79 42.46
CA LYS A 3 4.05 -38.84 41.36
C LYS A 3 4.40 -39.61 40.09
N LYS A 4 3.43 -39.79 39.19
CA LYS A 4 3.71 -40.27 37.83
C LYS A 4 4.51 -39.18 37.11
N GLY A 5 5.78 -39.47 36.81
CA GLY A 5 6.63 -38.60 36.00
C GLY A 5 6.30 -38.77 34.52
N PHE A 6 6.46 -37.68 33.77
CA PHE A 6 6.33 -37.67 32.30
C PHE A 6 7.36 -38.62 31.67
N THR A 7 6.97 -39.40 30.67
CA THR A 7 7.92 -40.28 29.98
C THR A 7 8.69 -39.52 28.90
N LEU A 8 9.96 -39.88 28.66
CA LEU A 8 10.76 -39.29 27.58
C LEU A 8 10.13 -39.52 26.20
N MET A 9 9.48 -40.67 26.01
CA MET A 9 8.76 -41.02 24.77
C MET A 9 7.56 -40.11 24.53
N GLU A 10 6.77 -39.78 25.56
CA GLU A 10 5.66 -38.82 25.42
C GLU A 10 6.15 -37.46 24.96
N LEU A 11 7.21 -36.95 25.58
CA LEU A 11 7.77 -35.67 25.18
C LEU A 11 8.32 -35.71 23.74
N MET A 12 8.94 -36.83 23.35
CA MET A 12 9.50 -37.02 22.02
C MET A 12 8.41 -37.05 20.93
N ILE A 13 7.29 -37.75 21.17
CA ILE A 13 6.17 -37.77 20.23
C ILE A 13 5.55 -36.38 20.10
N VAL A 14 5.43 -35.64 21.20
CA VAL A 14 4.87 -34.27 21.19
C VAL A 14 5.72 -33.33 20.35
N ILE A 15 7.05 -33.31 20.52
CA ILE A 15 7.91 -32.43 19.72
C ILE A 15 7.91 -32.82 18.23
N VAL A 16 7.76 -34.10 17.91
CA VAL A 16 7.63 -34.58 16.52
C VAL A 16 6.33 -34.07 15.90
N ILE A 17 5.19 -34.22 16.59
CA ILE A 17 3.90 -33.72 16.11
C ILE A 17 3.92 -32.19 15.96
N LEU A 18 4.48 -31.47 16.94
CA LEU A 18 4.64 -30.01 16.87
C LEU A 18 5.52 -29.59 15.69
N GLY A 19 6.61 -30.32 15.42
CA GLY A 19 7.49 -30.05 14.28
C GLY A 19 6.77 -30.18 12.93
N VAL A 20 5.96 -31.24 12.76
CA VAL A 20 5.16 -31.43 11.54
C VAL A 20 4.12 -30.32 11.36
N LEU A 21 3.41 -29.93 12.43
CA LEU A 21 2.41 -28.87 12.37
C LEU A 21 3.02 -27.51 11.98
N VAL A 22 4.18 -27.16 12.55
CA VAL A 22 4.89 -25.91 12.22
C VAL A 22 5.33 -25.90 10.76
N ALA A 23 5.85 -27.01 10.24
CA ALA A 23 6.31 -27.13 8.86
C ALA A 23 5.18 -26.87 7.84
N LEU A 24 3.96 -27.34 8.12
CA LEU A 24 2.81 -27.17 7.22
C LEU A 24 2.30 -25.72 7.15
N ILE A 25 2.37 -24.97 8.26
CA ILE A 25 1.77 -23.63 8.35
C ILE A 25 2.71 -22.55 7.81
N ALA A 26 4.03 -22.75 7.92
CA ALA A 26 5.03 -21.72 7.61
C ALA A 26 4.92 -21.13 6.19
N GLY A 27 4.67 -21.96 5.16
CA GLY A 27 4.63 -21.50 3.77
C GLY A 27 3.46 -20.56 3.47
N ASN A 28 2.25 -20.88 3.94
CA ASN A 28 1.04 -20.10 3.65
C ASN A 28 0.98 -18.79 4.45
N PHE A 29 1.60 -18.76 5.63
CA PHE A 29 1.61 -17.60 6.50
C PHE A 29 2.23 -16.37 5.83
N PHE A 30 3.40 -16.52 5.20
CA PHE A 30 4.07 -15.40 4.53
C PHE A 30 3.28 -14.84 3.34
N SER A 31 2.59 -15.70 2.58
CA SER A 31 1.72 -15.27 1.47
C SER A 31 0.53 -14.46 1.97
N SER A 32 -0.12 -14.91 3.06
CA SER A 32 -1.21 -14.18 3.70
C SER A 32 -0.77 -12.82 4.23
N LEU A 33 0.44 -12.71 4.81
CA LEU A 33 0.99 -11.43 5.24
C LEU A 33 1.22 -10.46 4.07
N LYS A 34 1.73 -10.94 2.93
CA LYS A 34 1.89 -10.13 1.71
C LYS A 34 0.54 -9.61 1.22
N LYS A 35 -0.46 -10.50 1.10
CA LYS A 35 -1.82 -10.13 0.71
C LYS A 35 -2.45 -9.10 1.66
N GLY A 36 -2.23 -9.25 2.97
CA GLY A 36 -2.70 -8.29 3.96
C GLY A 36 -2.08 -6.90 3.80
N ARG A 37 -0.78 -6.82 3.52
CA ARG A 37 -0.11 -5.55 3.22
C ARG A 37 -0.58 -4.96 1.90
N ASP A 38 -0.70 -5.76 0.84
CA ASP A 38 -1.20 -5.31 -0.46
C ASP A 38 -2.64 -4.78 -0.36
N ALA A 39 -3.50 -5.44 0.41
CA ALA A 39 -4.85 -4.95 0.69
C ALA A 39 -4.82 -3.59 1.42
N ARG A 40 -3.95 -3.44 2.44
CA ARG A 40 -3.74 -2.17 3.12
C ARG A 40 -3.28 -1.07 2.17
N ARG A 41 -2.33 -1.37 1.26
CA ARG A 41 -1.86 -0.40 0.26
C ARG A 41 -2.97 0.09 -0.65
N LYS A 42 -3.79 -0.84 -1.16
CA LYS A 42 -4.96 -0.50 -1.97
C LYS A 42 -5.92 0.42 -1.21
N THR A 43 -6.26 0.07 0.02
CA THR A 43 -7.13 0.90 0.87
C THR A 43 -6.54 2.27 1.20
N ASP A 44 -5.24 2.35 1.50
CA ASP A 44 -4.55 3.61 1.76
C ASP A 44 -4.65 4.53 0.54
N LEU A 45 -4.37 4.01 -0.66
CA LEU A 45 -4.45 4.79 -1.90
C LEU A 45 -5.87 5.23 -2.23
N GLU A 46 -6.89 4.39 -1.96
CA GLU A 46 -8.30 4.78 -2.11
C GLU A 46 -8.70 5.92 -1.16
N GLN A 47 -8.19 5.92 0.08
CA GLN A 47 -8.43 7.02 1.03
C GLN A 47 -7.75 8.31 0.57
N ILE A 48 -6.51 8.20 0.08
CA ILE A 48 -5.77 9.34 -0.47
C ILE A 48 -6.49 9.88 -1.71
N GLN A 49 -6.95 9.02 -2.61
CA GLN A 49 -7.77 9.41 -3.77
C GLN A 49 -8.96 10.26 -3.31
N ARG A 50 -9.76 9.79 -2.35
CA ARG A 50 -10.93 10.55 -1.86
C ARG A 50 -10.52 11.94 -1.33
N ALA A 51 -9.41 12.03 -0.61
CA ALA A 51 -8.91 13.30 -0.11
C ALA A 51 -8.46 14.25 -1.23
N VAL A 52 -7.80 13.71 -2.26
CA VAL A 52 -7.37 14.46 -3.45
C VAL A 52 -8.58 14.92 -4.29
N GLU A 53 -9.62 14.10 -4.41
CA GLU A 53 -10.87 14.51 -5.06
C GLU A 53 -11.57 15.64 -4.27
N MET A 54 -11.61 15.55 -2.93
CA MET A 54 -12.14 16.64 -2.10
C MET A 54 -11.34 17.94 -2.27
N TYR A 55 -10.01 17.85 -2.42
CA TYR A 55 -9.16 19.00 -2.74
C TYR A 55 -9.56 19.61 -4.08
N TYR A 56 -9.76 18.78 -5.11
CA TYR A 56 -10.17 19.25 -6.43
C TYR A 56 -11.54 19.94 -6.42
N GLU A 57 -12.50 19.44 -5.65
CA GLU A 57 -13.82 20.10 -5.55
C GLU A 57 -13.73 21.54 -5.04
N ASP A 58 -12.81 21.82 -4.12
CA ASP A 58 -12.62 23.17 -3.57
C ASP A 58 -11.69 24.04 -4.43
N LYS A 59 -10.59 23.46 -4.92
CA LYS A 59 -9.50 24.20 -5.58
C LYS A 59 -9.58 24.19 -7.11
N ARG A 60 -10.46 23.36 -7.67
CA ARG A 60 -10.61 23.12 -9.13
C ARG A 60 -9.31 22.73 -9.82
N SER A 61 -8.40 22.13 -9.07
CA SER A 61 -7.08 21.68 -9.51
C SER A 61 -6.59 20.63 -8.51
N TYR A 62 -5.82 19.65 -8.96
CA TYR A 62 -5.17 18.69 -8.08
C TYR A 62 -3.88 19.27 -7.48
N PRO A 63 -3.45 18.80 -6.30
CA PRO A 63 -2.19 19.25 -5.69
C PRO A 63 -0.99 19.06 -6.63
N THR A 64 -0.24 20.10 -6.94
CA THR A 64 0.99 20.03 -7.76
C THR A 64 2.27 20.15 -6.94
N PHE A 65 2.14 20.38 -5.63
CA PHE A 65 3.25 20.46 -4.70
C PHE A 65 3.69 19.06 -4.23
N SER A 66 4.80 19.01 -3.49
CA SER A 66 5.31 17.76 -2.90
C SER A 66 4.27 17.11 -2.00
N PHE A 67 3.83 15.91 -2.34
CA PHE A 67 2.74 15.24 -1.63
C PHE A 67 3.18 14.81 -0.22
N PRO A 68 2.44 15.18 0.85
CA PRO A 68 2.93 15.09 2.23
C PRO A 68 2.69 13.71 2.85
N PHE A 69 3.31 12.65 2.32
CA PHE A 69 3.25 11.31 2.91
C PHE A 69 3.73 11.31 4.38
N GLY A 70 2.96 10.70 5.28
CA GLY A 70 3.15 10.76 6.73
C GLY A 70 2.69 12.05 7.40
N GLY A 71 2.32 13.07 6.62
CA GLY A 71 1.86 14.38 7.09
C GLY A 71 0.39 14.64 6.78
N LYS A 72 -0.02 15.91 6.87
CA LYS A 72 -1.39 16.36 6.57
C LYS A 72 -1.49 16.80 5.11
N LEU A 73 -2.59 16.44 4.44
CA LEU A 73 -2.95 17.06 3.17
C LEU A 73 -3.81 18.29 3.44
N CYS A 74 -3.27 19.46 3.11
CA CYS A 74 -3.90 20.77 3.30
C CYS A 74 -3.97 21.52 1.97
N GLU A 75 -4.41 22.77 2.00
CA GLU A 75 -4.49 23.61 0.79
C GLU A 75 -3.12 23.86 0.17
N THR A 76 -2.08 24.00 0.99
CA THR A 76 -0.69 24.15 0.53
C THR A 76 0.25 23.20 1.27
N VAL A 77 1.50 23.09 0.78
CA VAL A 77 2.55 22.28 1.42
C VAL A 77 2.88 22.75 2.85
N SER A 78 2.65 24.03 3.16
CA SER A 78 2.97 24.61 4.47
C SER A 78 1.92 24.30 5.54
N CYS A 79 0.74 23.83 5.15
CA CYS A 79 -0.39 23.50 6.02
C CYS A 79 -0.60 24.50 7.17
N LEU A 80 -0.89 25.76 6.82
CA LEU A 80 -1.08 26.82 7.81
C LEU A 80 -2.31 26.53 8.68
N ALA A 81 -2.34 27.08 9.90
CA ALA A 81 -3.38 26.79 10.89
C ALA A 81 -4.82 27.13 10.43
N THR A 82 -4.97 28.03 9.46
CA THR A 82 -6.25 28.46 8.90
C THR A 82 -6.66 27.69 7.64
N GLU A 83 -5.79 26.84 7.09
CA GLU A 83 -6.09 26.08 5.88
C GLU A 83 -7.04 24.92 6.18
N LYS A 84 -7.88 24.60 5.20
CA LYS A 84 -8.66 23.38 5.25
C LYS A 84 -7.74 22.16 5.18
N ILE A 85 -7.99 21.20 6.06
CA ILE A 85 -7.30 19.91 6.07
C ILE A 85 -8.19 18.88 5.35
N TYR A 86 -7.69 18.34 4.24
CA TYR A 86 -8.35 17.29 3.45
C TYR A 86 -8.06 15.89 3.97
N MET A 87 -6.90 15.68 4.60
CA MET A 87 -6.52 14.42 5.24
C MET A 87 -5.57 14.69 6.41
N GLN A 88 -5.87 14.10 7.59
CA GLN A 88 -5.05 14.32 8.79
C GLN A 88 -3.70 13.60 8.75
N VAL A 89 -3.66 12.41 8.16
CA VAL A 89 -2.43 11.66 7.94
C VAL A 89 -2.54 10.99 6.58
N VAL A 90 -1.72 11.43 5.63
CA VAL A 90 -1.49 10.71 4.40
C VAL A 90 -0.69 9.46 4.74
N SER A 91 -1.26 8.28 4.53
CA SER A 91 -0.61 7.01 4.88
C SER A 91 0.74 6.85 4.17
N ASN A 92 1.70 6.23 4.87
CA ASN A 92 2.93 5.71 4.28
C ASN A 92 2.76 4.22 3.92
N ASP A 93 3.62 3.70 3.04
CA ASP A 93 3.66 2.25 2.78
C ASP A 93 3.91 1.48 4.09
N PRO A 94 3.25 0.33 4.31
CA PRO A 94 3.46 -0.50 5.50
C PRO A 94 4.91 -0.98 5.69
N ILE A 95 5.71 -0.98 4.61
CA ILE A 95 7.14 -1.28 4.65
C ILE A 95 7.90 0.03 4.41
N SER A 96 8.69 0.46 5.40
CA SER A 96 9.40 1.74 5.39
C SER A 96 10.43 1.92 4.28
N THR A 97 10.81 0.85 3.59
CA THR A 97 11.74 0.89 2.44
C THR A 97 11.03 1.09 1.09
N ASN A 98 9.70 1.01 1.09
CA ASN A 98 8.87 1.23 -0.09
C ASN A 98 8.15 2.56 0.05
N ASN A 99 7.76 3.15 -1.07
CA ASN A 99 7.08 4.44 -1.08
C ASN A 99 5.81 4.36 -1.91
N TYR A 100 4.76 5.02 -1.42
CA TYR A 100 3.70 5.49 -2.29
C TYR A 100 4.22 6.68 -3.09
N LEU A 101 3.74 6.82 -4.32
CA LEU A 101 4.10 7.94 -5.18
C LEU A 101 2.84 8.66 -5.62
N TYR A 102 2.93 9.98 -5.63
CA TYR A 102 1.90 10.86 -6.16
C TYR A 102 2.53 11.69 -7.27
N GLN A 103 1.84 11.78 -8.41
CA GLN A 103 2.28 12.56 -9.56
C GLN A 103 1.12 13.41 -10.09
N SER A 104 1.35 14.72 -10.15
CA SER A 104 0.51 15.69 -10.85
C SER A 104 1.39 16.82 -11.36
N SER A 105 1.33 17.11 -12.66
CA SER A 105 2.23 18.09 -13.30
C SER A 105 1.59 19.47 -13.42
N ASP A 106 0.32 19.52 -13.81
CA ASP A 106 -0.43 20.73 -14.13
C ASP A 106 -1.69 20.90 -13.25
N GLY A 107 -1.95 19.93 -12.37
CA GLY A 107 -3.15 19.90 -11.55
C GLY A 107 -4.41 19.51 -12.33
N SER A 108 -4.30 19.15 -13.62
CA SER A 108 -5.44 18.66 -14.42
C SER A 108 -5.75 17.21 -14.11
N TYR A 109 -4.73 16.39 -13.83
CA TYR A 109 -4.90 14.99 -13.44
C TYR A 109 -3.90 14.61 -12.35
N TYR A 110 -4.13 13.46 -11.70
CA TYR A 110 -3.12 12.86 -10.83
C TYR A 110 -3.00 11.35 -11.06
N ARG A 111 -1.88 10.80 -10.58
CA ARG A 111 -1.63 9.36 -10.50
C ARG A 111 -1.04 9.03 -9.14
N LEU A 112 -1.59 8.01 -8.51
CA LEU A 112 -1.10 7.39 -7.29
C LEU A 112 -0.55 6.02 -7.62
N PHE A 113 0.66 5.74 -7.17
CA PHE A 113 1.32 4.46 -7.39
C PHE A 113 1.70 3.80 -6.08
N SER A 114 1.64 2.47 -6.09
CA SER A 114 2.11 1.64 -5.01
C SER A 114 2.76 0.37 -5.54
N CYS A 115 3.63 -0.20 -4.71
CA CYS A 115 4.10 -1.55 -4.90
C CYS A 115 3.01 -2.59 -4.59
N ILE A 116 3.18 -3.79 -5.16
CA ILE A 116 2.40 -4.98 -4.82
C ILE A 116 3.39 -6.14 -4.67
N GLU A 117 3.38 -6.77 -3.51
CA GLU A 117 4.29 -7.87 -3.18
C GLU A 117 3.83 -9.19 -3.78
N ASN A 118 2.53 -9.40 -3.88
CA ASN A 118 1.95 -10.56 -4.55
C ASN A 118 2.01 -10.39 -6.07
N SER A 119 3.03 -10.97 -6.71
CA SER A 119 3.19 -10.94 -8.17
C SER A 119 2.06 -11.61 -8.95
N LEU A 120 1.20 -12.39 -8.29
CA LEU A 120 0.05 -13.06 -8.88
C LEU A 120 -1.26 -12.27 -8.73
N ASP A 121 -1.23 -11.10 -8.07
CA ASP A 121 -2.40 -10.24 -7.99
C ASP A 121 -2.71 -9.65 -9.37
N GLN A 122 -3.94 -9.87 -9.84
CA GLN A 122 -4.47 -9.35 -11.11
C GLN A 122 -5.75 -8.54 -10.87
N GLY A 123 -5.95 -8.05 -9.65
CA GLY A 123 -7.09 -7.21 -9.31
C GLY A 123 -7.08 -5.89 -10.08
N ALA A 124 -8.22 -5.20 -10.04
CA ALA A 124 -8.33 -3.86 -10.61
C ALA A 124 -7.22 -2.93 -10.08
N GLY A 125 -6.64 -2.12 -10.97
CA GLY A 125 -5.53 -1.23 -10.62
C GLY A 125 -4.14 -1.85 -10.72
N VAL A 126 -4.02 -3.18 -10.82
CA VAL A 126 -2.71 -3.87 -10.92
C VAL A 126 -2.28 -4.01 -12.38
N SER A 127 -1.00 -3.72 -12.63
CA SER A 127 -0.29 -3.77 -13.90
C SER A 127 -1.06 -3.10 -15.04
N GLN A 128 -1.71 -1.97 -14.76
CA GLN A 128 -2.46 -1.25 -15.78
C GLN A 128 -1.54 -0.80 -16.92
N THR A 129 -1.89 -1.15 -18.14
CA THR A 129 -1.18 -0.74 -19.36
C THR A 129 -1.61 0.64 -19.80
N GLY A 130 -0.72 1.37 -20.46
CA GLY A 130 -0.98 2.76 -20.81
C GLY A 130 -0.87 3.65 -19.59
N TYR A 131 0.21 3.50 -18.81
CA TYR A 131 0.89 4.50 -17.98
C TYR A 131 2.37 4.53 -18.41
N SER A 132 2.91 5.66 -18.89
CA SER A 132 4.33 5.82 -19.18
C SER A 132 5.07 6.17 -17.91
N GLY A 133 6.31 5.68 -17.84
CA GLY A 133 7.24 6.03 -16.77
C GLY A 133 7.07 5.24 -15.48
N ASN A 134 6.43 4.04 -15.51
CA ASN A 134 6.27 3.09 -14.38
C ASN A 134 7.27 3.39 -13.27
N PRO A 135 6.86 4.22 -12.28
CA PRO A 135 7.85 4.81 -11.40
C PRO A 135 8.42 3.73 -10.50
N ASP A 136 9.62 3.97 -9.98
CA ASP A 136 10.23 3.07 -9.02
C ASP A 136 9.60 3.28 -7.64
N CYS A 137 8.97 2.24 -7.10
CA CYS A 137 8.37 2.21 -5.77
C CYS A 137 9.40 1.86 -4.67
N GLY A 138 10.69 2.07 -4.94
CA GLY A 138 11.79 1.81 -4.02
C GLY A 138 12.24 0.35 -4.08
N ASN A 139 12.37 -0.29 -2.92
CA ASN A 139 12.91 -1.67 -2.88
C ASN A 139 12.00 -2.73 -3.51
N CYS A 140 10.75 -2.40 -3.83
CA CYS A 140 9.86 -3.29 -4.57
C CYS A 140 10.04 -3.20 -6.10
N GLY A 141 10.91 -2.30 -6.58
CA GLY A 141 11.10 -2.01 -8.00
C GLY A 141 9.91 -1.27 -8.60
N LEU A 142 9.62 -1.55 -9.87
CA LEU A 142 8.57 -0.86 -10.62
C LEU A 142 7.21 -0.98 -9.91
N CYS A 143 6.55 0.17 -9.73
CA CYS A 143 5.19 0.21 -9.21
C CYS A 143 4.24 -0.56 -10.12
N LYS A 144 3.45 -1.43 -9.51
CA LYS A 144 2.49 -2.28 -10.24
C LYS A 144 1.05 -1.86 -9.99
N TYR A 145 0.74 -1.16 -8.90
CA TYR A 145 -0.61 -0.73 -8.63
C TYR A 145 -0.75 0.78 -8.86
N THR A 146 -1.80 1.16 -9.58
CA THR A 146 -2.06 2.55 -9.94
C THR A 146 -3.53 2.89 -9.74
N ILE A 147 -3.79 4.06 -9.16
CA ILE A 147 -5.09 4.74 -9.18
C ILE A 147 -4.87 6.13 -9.78
N SER A 148 -5.82 6.62 -10.56
CA SER A 148 -5.74 7.93 -11.20
C SER A 148 -7.07 8.66 -11.14
N SER A 149 -7.01 9.96 -11.46
CA SER A 149 -8.20 10.79 -11.59
C SER A 149 -9.14 10.26 -12.69
N PRO A 150 -10.47 10.44 -12.55
CA PRO A 150 -11.46 9.88 -13.48
C PRO A 150 -11.43 10.52 -14.87
N ASN A 151 -10.75 11.66 -15.03
CA ASN A 151 -10.64 12.40 -16.27
C ASN A 151 -9.49 11.94 -17.18
N ILE A 152 -8.79 10.85 -16.83
CA ILE A 152 -7.87 10.15 -17.73
C ILE A 152 -8.30 8.68 -17.89
N THR A 153 -8.27 8.15 -19.11
CA THR A 153 -8.43 6.72 -19.45
C THR A 153 -7.22 6.30 -20.26
N PRO A 154 -6.69 5.06 -20.14
CA PRO A 154 -5.26 4.87 -20.30
C PRO A 154 -4.72 5.58 -21.54
N LEU A 155 -3.92 6.63 -21.34
CA LEU A 155 -2.91 7.11 -22.28
C LEU A 155 -1.82 7.75 -21.44
N PRO A 156 -0.72 7.03 -21.31
CA PRO A 156 0.50 7.53 -21.88
C PRO A 156 1.10 6.47 -22.79
N ALA A 157 1.00 6.74 -24.06
CA ALA A 157 2.20 6.84 -24.86
C ALA A 157 2.23 8.27 -25.41
N ASN A 158 3.41 8.86 -25.50
CA ASN A 158 3.57 9.84 -26.57
C ASN A 158 3.27 9.15 -27.90
#